data_AF-A0A6I3NCN2-F1
#
_entry.id   AF-A0A6I3NCN2-F1
#
_cell.length_a   1.000
_cell.length_b   1.000
_cell.length_c   1.000
_cell.angle_alpha   90.00
_cell.angle_beta   90.00
_cell.angle_gamma   90.00
#
_symmetry.space_group_name_H-M   'P 1'
#
loop_
_entity.id
_entity.type
_entity.pdbx_description
1 polymer ?
#
loop_
_entity_poly.entity_id
_entity_poly.type
_entity_poly.pdbx_seq_one_letter_code
_entity_poly.pdbx_strand_id
1 'polypeptide(L)'
;MKKILLLISIVALSSIVNAQKAKTAKATVSDKVITEWFNKGDWKGGFKAQPAPSVDKALLYDHYKKHPERWQKVFDYLNNNDLMKLPLGNSNLDDNIIVKVQEYTTHEFGNQVLEVHRKYIDFQYVITGCEFMGCGKLSEAKEVSPFNEKKDWGGYNLPILPYYVANSGYFFIFFPQQVHLTNLQVGDKAPVRKIVFKIKVD
;
A
#
# COMPACT_ATOMS: atom_id res chain seq x y z
N MET A 1 22.36 43.69 -65.67
CA MET A 1 21.68 42.37 -65.66
C MET A 1 20.49 42.44 -64.72
N LYS A 2 19.32 42.00 -65.20
CA LYS A 2 18.00 42.08 -64.54
C LYS A 2 17.97 41.23 -63.26
N LYS A 3 17.22 41.69 -62.24
CA LYS A 3 16.04 41.02 -61.60
C LYS A 3 15.68 41.69 -60.26
N ILE A 4 14.45 42.21 -60.11
CA ILE A 4 13.32 41.65 -59.31
C ILE A 4 13.46 42.02 -57.81
N LEU A 5 12.72 42.99 -57.28
CA LEU A 5 11.31 42.98 -56.79
C LEU A 5 11.29 42.86 -55.25
N LEU A 6 10.50 43.71 -54.58
CA LEU A 6 9.45 43.37 -53.61
C LEU A 6 9.35 44.38 -52.44
N LEU A 7 8.31 45.23 -52.50
CA LEU A 7 7.64 45.83 -51.33
C LEU A 7 6.94 44.72 -50.54
N ILE A 8 6.83 44.85 -49.21
CA ILE A 8 5.68 44.52 -48.33
C ILE A 8 6.25 44.46 -46.89
N SER A 9 6.00 45.48 -46.06
CA SER A 9 4.84 45.73 -45.19
C SER A 9 5.09 45.27 -43.75
N ILE A 10 4.79 46.21 -42.86
CA ILE A 10 4.84 46.17 -41.41
C ILE A 10 3.96 45.03 -40.86
N VAL A 11 4.50 44.23 -39.93
CA VAL A 11 3.70 43.63 -38.85
C VAL A 11 4.44 43.89 -37.54
N ALA A 12 3.78 44.69 -36.70
CA ALA A 12 4.25 45.13 -35.40
C ALA A 12 4.04 44.05 -34.32
N LEU A 13 5.01 44.01 -33.40
CA LEU A 13 4.93 43.62 -31.99
C LEU A 13 4.18 42.32 -31.65
N SER A 14 4.92 41.21 -31.68
CA SER A 14 4.60 39.97 -30.96
C SER A 14 5.34 39.90 -29.62
N SER A 15 4.83 40.57 -28.58
CA SER A 15 5.26 40.28 -27.20
C SER A 15 4.36 40.99 -26.20
N ILE A 16 3.30 40.32 -25.76
CA ILE A 16 2.66 40.38 -24.43
C ILE A 16 1.46 39.42 -24.55
N VAL A 17 1.17 38.69 -23.47
CA VAL A 17 0.17 37.59 -23.37
C VAL A 17 0.70 36.23 -23.80
N ASN A 18 1.66 35.68 -23.03
CA ASN A 18 1.53 34.26 -22.66
C ASN A 18 2.17 33.92 -21.29
N ALA A 19 2.12 34.86 -20.35
CA ALA A 19 2.57 34.66 -18.98
C ALA A 19 1.36 34.40 -18.07
N GLN A 20 0.64 33.27 -18.22
CA GLN A 20 -0.34 32.79 -17.24
C GLN A 20 -0.92 31.40 -17.59
N LYS A 21 -0.08 30.37 -17.68
CA LYS A 21 -0.50 28.96 -17.45
C LYS A 21 0.63 28.16 -16.78
N ALA A 22 1.13 28.64 -15.66
CA ALA A 22 1.85 27.79 -14.72
C ALA A 22 0.79 26.94 -13.99
N LYS A 23 0.57 25.71 -14.47
CA LYS A 23 -0.12 24.68 -13.68
C LYS A 23 0.67 24.53 -12.39
N THR A 24 0.01 24.70 -11.24
CA THR A 24 0.55 24.39 -9.93
C THR A 24 0.87 22.89 -9.86
N ALA A 25 2.09 22.51 -10.24
CA ALA A 25 2.64 21.22 -9.91
C ALA A 25 2.75 21.16 -8.39
N LYS A 26 1.90 20.36 -7.74
CA LYS A 26 2.04 20.04 -6.32
C LYS A 26 3.46 19.48 -6.16
N ALA A 27 4.31 20.16 -5.40
CA ALA A 27 5.71 19.74 -5.24
C ALA A 27 5.71 18.35 -4.60
N THR A 28 5.98 17.31 -5.40
CA THR A 28 6.13 15.94 -4.92
C THR A 28 7.40 15.89 -4.06
N VAL A 29 7.29 15.34 -2.85
CA VAL A 29 8.45 15.09 -1.98
C VAL A 29 9.41 14.15 -2.72
N SER A 30 10.72 14.43 -2.66
CA SER A 30 11.69 13.62 -3.40
C SER A 30 11.86 12.22 -2.80
N ASP A 31 12.15 11.24 -3.65
CA ASP A 31 12.40 9.84 -3.26
C ASP A 31 13.50 9.70 -2.20
N LYS A 32 14.48 10.61 -2.22
CA LYS A 32 15.54 10.67 -1.21
C LYS A 32 14.98 10.91 0.19
N VAL A 33 14.09 11.90 0.34
CA VAL A 33 13.48 12.23 1.64
C VAL A 33 12.61 11.08 2.14
N ILE A 34 11.83 10.47 1.26
CA ILE A 34 10.98 9.32 1.58
C ILE A 34 11.84 8.14 2.06
N THR A 35 12.93 7.86 1.34
CA THR A 35 13.84 6.77 1.67
C THR A 35 14.56 6.99 3.01
N GLU A 36 15.04 8.21 3.26
CA GLU A 36 15.68 8.57 4.54
C GLU A 36 14.69 8.44 5.71
N TRP A 37 13.46 8.94 5.55
CA TRP A 37 12.41 8.78 6.56
C TRP A 37 12.07 7.31 6.84
N PHE A 38 11.90 6.51 5.77
CA PHE A 38 11.55 5.11 5.88
C PHE A 38 12.65 4.32 6.61
N ASN A 39 13.91 4.52 6.22
CA ASN A 39 15.07 3.82 6.77
C ASN A 39 15.35 4.20 8.22
N LYS A 40 15.00 5.43 8.65
CA LYS A 40 15.13 5.84 10.05
C LYS A 40 14.28 4.97 10.98
N GLY A 41 13.10 4.54 10.52
CA GLY A 41 12.27 3.56 11.22
C GLY A 41 11.52 4.07 12.46
N ASP A 42 11.72 5.33 12.89
CA ASP A 42 11.02 5.94 14.04
C ASP A 42 9.49 5.84 13.95
N TRP A 43 8.96 5.85 12.72
CA TRP A 43 7.52 5.76 12.43
C TRP A 43 6.88 4.45 12.88
N LYS A 44 7.68 3.42 13.19
CA LYS A 44 7.23 2.13 13.73
C LYS A 44 6.98 2.15 15.24
N GLY A 45 7.23 3.28 15.93
CA GLY A 45 7.03 3.40 17.37
C GLY A 45 7.83 2.37 18.19
N GLY A 46 9.00 1.93 17.70
CA GLY A 46 9.80 0.89 18.36
C GLY A 46 9.36 -0.55 18.11
N PHE A 47 8.34 -0.80 17.28
CA PHE A 47 7.94 -2.16 16.91
C PHE A 47 9.09 -2.90 16.21
N LYS A 48 9.39 -4.10 16.73
CA LYS A 48 10.63 -4.84 16.41
C LYS A 48 10.63 -5.44 15.01
N ALA A 49 9.46 -5.85 14.50
CA ALA A 49 9.37 -6.40 13.16
C ALA A 49 9.73 -5.34 12.11
N GLN A 50 10.23 -5.80 10.97
CA GLN A 50 10.65 -4.96 9.87
C GLN A 50 9.55 -4.87 8.81
N PRO A 51 9.42 -3.74 8.09
CA PRO A 51 8.57 -3.72 6.92
C PRO A 51 9.10 -4.73 5.90
N ALA A 52 8.21 -5.53 5.33
CA ALA A 52 8.55 -6.44 4.26
C ALA A 52 9.12 -5.67 3.04
N PRO A 53 9.97 -6.31 2.21
CA PRO A 53 10.51 -5.67 1.00
C PRO A 53 9.46 -5.14 0.04
N SER A 54 8.22 -5.66 0.11
CA SER A 54 7.09 -5.25 -0.70
C SER A 54 6.39 -3.96 -0.26
N VAL A 55 6.70 -3.41 0.91
CA VAL A 55 6.05 -2.21 1.43
C VAL A 55 6.37 -1.01 0.54
N ASP A 56 5.33 -0.40 -0.04
CA ASP A 56 5.47 0.81 -0.84
C ASP A 56 5.77 2.02 0.06
N LYS A 57 7.01 2.52 -0.02
CA LYS A 57 7.51 3.59 0.84
C LYS A 57 6.82 4.92 0.58
N ALA A 58 6.44 5.20 -0.67
CA ALA A 58 5.83 6.46 -1.05
C ALA A 58 4.39 6.52 -0.56
N LEU A 59 3.61 5.46 -0.80
CA LEU A 59 2.23 5.36 -0.32
C LEU A 59 2.16 5.39 1.22
N LEU A 60 3.08 4.68 1.87
CA LEU A 60 3.20 4.73 3.32
C LEU A 60 3.57 6.12 3.83
N TYR A 61 4.57 6.77 3.24
CA TYR A 61 4.97 8.12 3.62
C TYR A 61 3.78 9.09 3.51
N ASP A 62 3.11 9.12 2.36
CA ASP A 62 2.00 10.04 2.11
C ASP A 62 0.85 9.81 3.11
N HIS A 63 0.45 8.56 3.31
CA HIS A 63 -0.62 8.23 4.25
C HIS A 63 -0.22 8.52 5.70
N TYR A 64 1.03 8.20 6.08
CA TYR A 64 1.54 8.49 7.42
C TYR A 64 1.60 9.98 7.70
N LYS A 65 2.02 10.81 6.74
CA LYS A 65 2.06 12.27 6.93
C LYS A 65 0.66 12.88 7.05
N LYS A 66 -0.33 12.30 6.37
CA LYS A 66 -1.72 12.75 6.44
C LYS A 66 -2.44 12.28 7.72
N HIS A 67 -2.14 11.07 8.20
CA HIS A 67 -2.82 10.42 9.33
C HIS A 67 -1.84 9.75 10.31
N PRO A 68 -0.87 10.50 10.89
CA PRO A 68 0.14 9.91 11.77
C PRO A 68 -0.46 9.22 13.00
N GLU A 69 -1.59 9.73 13.50
CA GLU A 69 -2.30 9.19 14.66
C GLU A 69 -2.80 7.75 14.43
N ARG A 70 -3.17 7.40 13.19
CA ARG A 70 -3.66 6.04 12.88
C ARG A 70 -2.53 5.02 13.00
N TRP A 71 -1.37 5.35 12.44
CA TRP A 71 -0.20 4.48 12.49
C TRP A 71 0.35 4.35 13.91
N GLN A 72 0.39 5.45 14.66
CA GLN A 72 0.78 5.42 16.08
C GLN A 72 -0.10 4.45 16.86
N LYS A 73 -1.42 4.52 16.73
CA LYS A 73 -2.34 3.58 17.40
C LYS A 73 -2.08 2.11 17.02
N VAL A 74 -1.82 1.82 15.74
CA VAL A 74 -1.48 0.47 15.29
C VAL A 74 -0.20 -0.03 15.95
N PHE A 75 0.86 0.76 15.94
CA PHE A 75 2.14 0.36 16.55
C PHE A 75 2.07 0.30 18.07
N ASP A 76 1.38 1.23 18.72
CA ASP A 76 1.15 1.19 20.17
C ASP A 76 0.36 -0.07 20.57
N TYR A 77 -0.65 -0.44 19.78
CA TYR A 77 -1.39 -1.69 20.01
C TYR A 77 -0.47 -2.90 19.89
N LEU A 78 0.39 -2.95 18.88
CA LEU A 78 1.34 -4.04 18.68
C LEU A 78 2.38 -4.15 19.79
N ASN A 79 2.83 -3.02 20.34
CA ASN A 79 3.86 -2.97 21.38
C ASN A 79 3.34 -3.24 22.79
N ASN A 80 2.10 -2.83 23.08
CA ASN A 80 1.57 -2.80 24.45
C ASN A 80 0.63 -3.96 24.78
N ASN A 81 0.40 -4.89 23.85
CA ASN A 81 -0.48 -6.05 24.06
C ASN A 81 0.28 -7.37 23.93
N ASP A 82 -0.16 -8.36 24.71
CA ASP A 82 0.24 -9.76 24.52
C ASP A 82 -0.53 -10.36 23.33
N LEU A 83 0.07 -10.29 22.14
CA LEU A 83 -0.56 -10.68 20.88
C LEU A 83 -1.00 -12.16 20.85
N MET A 84 -0.38 -13.02 21.65
CA MET A 84 -0.75 -14.43 21.78
C MET A 84 -2.06 -14.63 22.53
N LYS A 85 -2.44 -13.69 23.40
CA LYS A 85 -3.65 -13.77 24.24
C LYS A 85 -4.84 -13.01 23.69
N LEU A 86 -4.68 -12.30 22.58
CA LEU A 86 -5.79 -11.56 21.97
C LEU A 86 -6.94 -12.50 21.55
N PRO A 87 -8.20 -12.13 21.77
CA PRO A 87 -9.33 -12.93 21.33
C PRO A 87 -9.40 -12.99 19.80
N LEU A 88 -9.82 -14.12 19.24
CA LEU A 88 -10.06 -14.27 17.80
C LEU A 88 -11.26 -13.42 17.36
N GLY A 89 -11.24 -12.98 16.10
CA GLY A 89 -12.33 -12.24 15.48
C GLY A 89 -11.97 -10.79 15.20
N ASN A 90 -13.00 -9.96 15.04
CA ASN A 90 -12.88 -8.56 14.66
C ASN A 90 -13.27 -7.65 15.83
N SER A 91 -12.51 -6.59 16.04
CA SER A 91 -12.81 -5.52 16.99
C SER A 91 -12.44 -4.17 16.40
N ASN A 92 -13.07 -3.09 16.85
CA ASN A 92 -12.64 -1.74 16.49
C ASN A 92 -11.56 -1.29 17.49
N LEU A 93 -10.40 -0.88 16.98
CA LEU A 93 -9.41 -0.17 17.78
C LEU A 93 -9.83 1.28 17.96
N ASP A 94 -10.37 1.87 16.89
CA ASP A 94 -11.09 3.14 16.89
C ASP A 94 -12.02 3.22 15.66
N ASP A 95 -12.59 4.40 15.39
CA ASP A 95 -13.50 4.62 14.25
C ASP A 95 -12.84 4.46 12.87
N ASN A 96 -11.50 4.48 12.81
CA ASN A 96 -10.71 4.44 11.58
C ASN A 96 -9.92 3.14 11.42
N ILE A 97 -9.85 2.31 12.47
CA ILE A 97 -9.00 1.13 12.52
C ILE A 97 -9.79 -0.05 13.06
N ILE A 98 -9.93 -1.08 12.24
CA ILE A 98 -10.47 -2.38 12.63
C ILE A 98 -9.30 -3.33 12.82
N VAL A 99 -9.30 -4.09 13.91
CA VAL A 99 -8.34 -5.16 14.20
C VAL A 99 -9.01 -6.49 13.94
N LYS A 100 -8.31 -7.38 13.24
CA LYS A 100 -8.71 -8.76 13.02
C LYS A 100 -7.63 -9.69 13.53
N VAL A 101 -7.97 -10.57 14.47
CA VAL A 101 -7.08 -11.62 14.96
C VAL A 101 -7.59 -12.95 14.43
N GLN A 102 -6.71 -13.68 13.76
CA GLN A 102 -7.07 -14.88 13.01
C GLN A 102 -6.11 -16.01 13.33
N GLU A 103 -6.66 -17.22 13.41
CA GLU A 103 -5.92 -18.48 13.40
C GLU A 103 -6.48 -19.37 12.30
N TYR A 104 -5.58 -19.99 11.54
CA TYR A 104 -5.94 -20.86 10.44
C TYR A 104 -4.77 -21.79 10.11
N THR A 105 -5.06 -22.81 9.31
CA THR A 105 -4.04 -23.59 8.61
C THR A 105 -3.85 -23.00 7.22
N THR A 106 -2.60 -22.80 6.79
CA THR A 106 -2.27 -22.24 5.48
C THR A 106 -2.84 -23.08 4.32
N HIS A 107 -2.97 -22.45 3.16
CA HIS A 107 -3.52 -23.04 1.95
C HIS A 107 -2.43 -23.35 0.92
N GLU A 108 -2.67 -24.36 0.09
CA GLU A 108 -1.81 -24.68 -1.05
C GLU A 108 -1.84 -23.58 -2.10
N PHE A 109 -0.82 -23.48 -2.94
CA PHE A 109 -0.91 -22.69 -4.17
C PHE A 109 -1.96 -23.30 -5.12
N GLY A 110 -2.72 -22.45 -5.80
CA GLY A 110 -3.73 -22.91 -6.75
C GLY A 110 -4.46 -21.74 -7.42
N ASN A 111 -5.79 -21.84 -7.49
CA ASN A 111 -6.65 -20.88 -8.20
C ASN A 111 -7.10 -19.72 -7.30
N GLN A 112 -6.26 -19.27 -6.35
CA GLN A 112 -6.63 -18.13 -5.53
C GLN A 112 -6.73 -16.86 -6.37
N VAL A 113 -7.74 -16.07 -6.04
CA VAL A 113 -7.97 -14.75 -6.62
C VAL A 113 -7.25 -13.72 -5.75
N LEU A 114 -6.46 -12.85 -6.37
CA LEU A 114 -5.85 -11.74 -5.63
C LEU A 114 -6.93 -10.76 -5.22
N GLU A 115 -6.82 -10.23 -4.01
CA GLU A 115 -7.77 -9.27 -3.47
C GLU A 115 -7.22 -7.84 -3.50
N VAL A 116 -8.15 -6.89 -3.59
CA VAL A 116 -7.88 -5.46 -3.38
C VAL A 116 -8.99 -4.84 -2.53
N HIS A 117 -8.62 -3.81 -1.78
CA HIS A 117 -9.50 -3.00 -0.92
C HIS A 117 -9.45 -1.54 -1.38
N ARG A 118 -10.52 -0.77 -1.21
CA ARG A 118 -10.56 0.66 -1.60
C ARG A 118 -10.70 1.58 -0.40
N LYS A 119 -11.39 1.14 0.65
CA LYS A 119 -11.67 1.93 1.86
C LYS A 119 -10.58 1.77 2.91
N TYR A 120 -9.91 0.62 2.92
CA TYR A 120 -8.90 0.28 3.91
C TYR A 120 -7.55 -0.10 3.31
N ILE A 121 -6.51 0.26 4.04
CA ILE A 121 -5.15 -0.27 3.91
C ILE A 121 -5.04 -1.48 4.83
N ASP A 122 -4.42 -2.54 4.36
CA ASP A 122 -4.14 -3.73 5.14
C ASP A 122 -2.75 -3.67 5.73
N PHE A 123 -2.63 -3.56 7.05
CA PHE A 123 -1.40 -3.91 7.75
C PHE A 123 -1.53 -5.34 8.26
N GLN A 124 -0.65 -6.25 7.84
CA GLN A 124 -0.69 -7.65 8.24
C GLN A 124 0.59 -8.06 8.96
N TYR A 125 0.46 -8.75 10.09
CA TYR A 125 1.59 -9.25 10.88
C TYR A 125 1.32 -10.67 11.39
N VAL A 126 2.20 -11.60 11.01
CA VAL A 126 2.16 -12.99 11.50
C VAL A 126 2.77 -13.03 12.90
N ILE A 127 1.96 -13.41 13.90
CA ILE A 127 2.39 -13.51 15.29
C ILE A 127 3.16 -14.82 15.51
N THR A 128 2.63 -15.94 15.02
CA THR A 128 3.28 -17.26 15.04
C THR A 128 3.03 -18.04 13.76
N GLY A 129 3.96 -18.92 13.41
CA GLY A 129 3.95 -19.66 12.16
C GLY A 129 4.60 -18.87 11.02
N CYS A 130 4.36 -19.32 9.79
CA CYS A 130 4.79 -18.62 8.59
C CYS A 130 3.86 -18.87 7.42
N GLU A 131 3.78 -17.91 6.51
CA GLU A 131 3.02 -18.02 5.25
C GLU A 131 3.71 -17.28 4.12
N PHE A 132 3.37 -17.60 2.88
CA PHE A 132 3.66 -16.71 1.76
C PHE A 132 2.57 -15.64 1.63
N MET A 133 3.01 -14.40 1.43
CA MET A 133 2.18 -13.31 0.97
C MET A 133 2.73 -12.80 -0.36
N GLY A 134 1.87 -12.67 -1.36
CA GLY A 134 2.21 -12.10 -2.66
C GLY A 134 1.50 -10.77 -2.88
N CYS A 135 2.13 -9.85 -3.60
CA CYS A 135 1.51 -8.59 -3.96
C CYS A 135 2.08 -8.00 -5.26
N GLY A 136 1.26 -7.21 -5.95
CA GLY A 136 1.62 -6.54 -7.19
C GLY A 136 0.81 -5.27 -7.40
N LYS A 137 1.11 -4.52 -8.45
CA LYS A 137 0.39 -3.28 -8.76
C LYS A 137 -0.97 -3.62 -9.36
N LEU A 138 -2.03 -2.98 -8.86
CA LEU A 138 -3.38 -3.12 -9.38
C LEU A 138 -3.47 -2.74 -10.86
N SER A 139 -2.69 -1.74 -11.31
CA SER A 139 -2.65 -1.29 -12.70
C SER A 139 -2.16 -2.35 -13.69
N GLU A 140 -1.48 -3.38 -13.21
CA GLU A 140 -0.96 -4.49 -14.03
C GLU A 140 -1.86 -5.73 -13.94
N ALA A 141 -2.86 -5.72 -13.06
CA ALA A 141 -3.74 -6.84 -12.80
C ALA A 141 -5.05 -6.76 -13.61
N LYS A 142 -5.61 -7.93 -13.93
CA LYS A 142 -6.90 -8.04 -14.63
C LYS A 142 -8.01 -8.37 -13.64
N GLU A 143 -9.09 -7.60 -13.68
CA GLU A 143 -10.28 -7.89 -12.88
C GLU A 143 -10.91 -9.23 -13.31
N VAL A 144 -11.20 -10.08 -12.33
CA VAL A 144 -11.91 -11.36 -12.51
C VAL A 144 -13.16 -11.47 -11.65
N SER A 145 -13.33 -10.57 -10.68
CA SER A 145 -14.56 -10.45 -9.90
C SER A 145 -14.82 -8.97 -9.60
N PRO A 146 -16.04 -8.48 -9.89
CA PRO A 146 -16.37 -7.07 -9.73
C PRO A 146 -16.25 -6.64 -8.26
N PHE A 147 -15.93 -5.38 -8.07
CA PHE A 147 -15.78 -4.81 -6.73
C PHE A 147 -17.10 -4.83 -5.95
N ASN A 148 -17.05 -5.36 -4.72
CA ASN A 148 -18.14 -5.37 -3.78
C ASN A 148 -17.97 -4.27 -2.73
N GLU A 149 -18.73 -3.19 -2.89
CA GLU A 149 -18.67 -2.02 -2.01
C GLU A 149 -18.96 -2.32 -0.54
N LYS A 150 -19.85 -3.29 -0.24
CA LYS A 150 -20.19 -3.64 1.14
C LYS A 150 -19.07 -4.41 1.83
N LYS A 151 -18.34 -5.24 1.08
CA LYS A 151 -17.22 -6.05 1.58
C LYS A 151 -15.87 -5.35 1.45
N ASP A 152 -15.82 -4.21 0.74
CA ASP A 152 -14.59 -3.52 0.35
C ASP A 152 -13.60 -4.48 -0.34
N TRP A 153 -14.08 -5.26 -1.32
CA TRP A 153 -13.30 -6.35 -1.91
C TRP A 153 -13.51 -6.44 -3.42
N GLY A 154 -12.44 -6.56 -4.19
CA GLY A 154 -12.49 -6.91 -5.61
C GLY A 154 -11.48 -8.01 -5.92
N GLY A 155 -11.80 -8.82 -6.93
CA GLY A 155 -10.99 -9.99 -7.30
C GLY A 155 -10.22 -9.77 -8.60
N TYR A 156 -8.93 -10.05 -8.57
CA TYR A 156 -8.00 -9.83 -9.68
C TYR A 156 -7.11 -11.05 -9.94
N ASN A 157 -6.55 -11.11 -11.14
CA ASN A 157 -5.47 -12.02 -11.51
C ASN A 157 -4.26 -11.23 -12.02
N LEU A 158 -3.06 -11.63 -11.62
CA LEU A 158 -1.79 -11.09 -12.08
C LEU A 158 -0.87 -12.28 -12.46
N PRO A 159 -0.49 -12.42 -13.75
CA PRO A 159 0.26 -13.61 -14.21
C PRO A 159 1.58 -13.84 -13.50
N ILE A 160 2.28 -12.77 -13.10
CA ILE A 160 3.54 -12.84 -12.38
C ILE A 160 3.36 -12.09 -11.07
N LEU A 161 3.34 -12.84 -9.96
CA LEU A 161 3.22 -12.30 -8.62
C LEU A 161 4.48 -12.64 -7.80
N PRO A 162 5.23 -11.64 -7.32
CA PRO A 162 6.27 -11.87 -6.33
C PRO A 162 5.67 -12.33 -5.00
N TYR A 163 6.29 -13.34 -4.38
CA TYR A 163 5.91 -13.84 -3.05
C TYR A 163 7.03 -13.61 -2.04
N TYR A 164 6.63 -13.38 -0.79
CA TYR A 164 7.52 -13.10 0.32
C TYR A 164 7.11 -13.95 1.53
N VAL A 165 8.10 -14.45 2.27
CA VAL A 165 7.84 -15.17 3.52
C VAL A 165 7.42 -14.18 4.60
N ALA A 166 6.20 -14.33 5.09
CA ALA A 166 5.68 -13.64 6.26
C ALA A 166 5.86 -14.52 7.50
N ASN A 167 6.59 -13.99 8.48
CA ASN A 167 6.79 -14.57 9.81
C ASN A 167 6.87 -13.41 10.83
N SER A 168 7.12 -13.70 12.10
CA SER A 168 7.19 -12.69 13.17
C SER A 168 8.32 -11.66 13.02
N GLY A 169 9.23 -11.83 12.05
CA GLY A 169 10.26 -10.85 11.73
C GLY A 169 9.76 -9.70 10.85
N TYR A 170 8.63 -9.86 10.16
CA TYR A 170 8.15 -8.91 9.15
C TYR A 170 6.67 -8.57 9.28
N PHE A 171 6.32 -7.34 8.95
CA PHE A 171 4.94 -6.94 8.69
C PHE A 171 4.79 -6.46 7.24
N PHE A 172 3.57 -6.60 6.72
CA PHE A 172 3.20 -6.28 5.35
C PHE A 172 2.18 -5.15 5.36
N ILE A 173 2.23 -4.31 4.32
CA ILE A 173 1.26 -3.23 4.12
C ILE A 173 0.79 -3.30 2.67
N PHE A 174 -0.52 -3.44 2.47
CA PHE A 174 -1.13 -3.45 1.15
C PHE A 174 -2.07 -2.26 1.01
N PHE A 175 -1.71 -1.34 0.12
CA PHE A 175 -2.51 -0.15 -0.19
C PHE A 175 -3.59 -0.46 -1.23
N PRO A 176 -4.61 0.41 -1.39
CA PRO A 176 -5.64 0.25 -2.41
C PRO A 176 -5.14 0.11 -3.86
N GLN A 177 -3.91 0.55 -4.14
CA GLN A 177 -3.28 0.43 -5.45
C GLN A 177 -2.56 -0.91 -5.65
N GLN A 178 -2.65 -1.84 -4.69
CA GLN A 178 -1.96 -3.12 -4.71
C GLN A 178 -2.94 -4.28 -4.58
N VAL A 179 -2.82 -5.23 -5.52
CA VAL A 179 -3.44 -6.55 -5.38
C VAL A 179 -2.56 -7.40 -4.47
N HIS A 180 -3.17 -8.25 -3.66
CA HIS A 180 -2.41 -9.14 -2.78
C HIS A 180 -3.09 -10.51 -2.61
N LEU A 181 -2.31 -11.48 -2.17
CA LEU A 181 -2.72 -12.83 -1.86
C LEU A 181 -1.97 -13.29 -0.61
N THR A 182 -2.67 -13.82 0.39
CA THR A 182 -2.08 -14.19 1.68
C THR A 182 -2.49 -15.61 2.09
N ASN A 183 -2.07 -16.07 3.27
CA ASN A 183 -2.44 -17.36 3.84
C ASN A 183 -1.89 -18.59 3.09
N LEU A 184 -0.84 -18.44 2.28
CA LEU A 184 -0.27 -19.54 1.49
C LEU A 184 0.81 -20.32 2.27
N GLN A 185 0.91 -21.61 2.03
CA GLN A 185 1.86 -22.48 2.74
C GLN A 185 3.31 -22.22 2.35
N VAL A 186 4.23 -22.34 3.33
CA VAL A 186 5.67 -22.38 3.09
C VAL A 186 6.12 -23.83 3.35
N GLY A 187 6.35 -24.60 2.27
CA GLY A 187 6.48 -26.05 2.39
C GLY A 187 5.11 -26.71 2.54
N ASP A 188 4.87 -27.35 3.69
CA ASP A 188 3.59 -27.98 4.01
C ASP A 188 2.60 -26.99 4.64
N LYS A 189 1.31 -27.34 4.63
CA LYS A 189 0.28 -26.61 5.37
C LYS A 189 0.63 -26.58 6.86
N ALA A 190 0.54 -25.40 7.47
CA ALA A 190 0.94 -25.18 8.86
C ALA A 190 -0.02 -24.21 9.57
N PRO A 191 -0.18 -24.32 10.90
CA PRO A 191 -0.96 -23.36 11.66
C PRO A 191 -0.27 -21.99 11.70
N VAL A 192 -1.05 -20.93 11.51
CA VAL A 192 -0.63 -19.54 11.57
C VAL A 192 -1.58 -18.77 12.47
N ARG A 193 -1.00 -17.90 13.30
CA ARG A 193 -1.73 -16.85 14.03
C ARG A 193 -1.32 -15.51 13.48
N LYS A 194 -2.28 -14.71 13.04
CA LYS A 194 -2.06 -13.42 12.37
C LYS A 194 -2.95 -12.34 12.94
N ILE A 195 -2.44 -11.11 12.93
CA ILE A 195 -3.22 -9.89 13.15
C ILE A 195 -3.24 -9.05 11.88
N VAL A 196 -4.41 -8.53 11.53
CA VAL A 196 -4.62 -7.61 10.41
C VAL A 196 -5.28 -6.34 10.93
N PHE A 197 -4.67 -5.18 10.68
CA PHE A 197 -5.32 -3.89 10.88
C PHE A 197 -5.83 -3.39 9.53
N LYS A 198 -7.14 -3.12 9.47
CA LYS A 198 -7.76 -2.39 8.36
C LYS A 198 -7.76 -0.91 8.75
N ILE A 199 -6.89 -0.12 8.12
CA ILE A 199 -6.70 1.31 8.41
C ILE A 199 -7.41 2.12 7.32
N LYS A 200 -8.36 3.00 7.69
CA LYS A 200 -9.06 3.85 6.70
C LYS A 200 -8.08 4.71 5.90
N VAL A 201 -8.39 4.89 4.62
CA VAL A 201 -7.60 5.68 3.67
C VAL A 201 -7.85 7.20 3.80
N ASP A 202 -9.07 7.60 4.19
CA ASP A 202 -9.58 8.97 4.10
C ASP A 202 -9.40 9.82 5.35
#